data_AF-A0A4Y4BX21-F1
#
_entry.id   AF-A0A4Y4BX21-F1
#
_cell.length_a   1.000
_cell.length_b   1.000
_cell.length_c   1.000
_cell.angle_alpha   90.00
_cell.angle_beta   90.00
_cell.angle_gamma   90.00
#
_symmetry.space_group_name_H-M   'P 1'
#
loop_
_entity.id
_entity.type
_entity.pdbx_description
1 polymer ?
#
loop_
_entity_poly.entity_id
_entity_poly.type
_entity_poly.pdbx_seq_one_letter_code
_entity_poly.pdbx_strand_id
1 'polypeptide(L)'
;MGAVNPFRMWRDLDGGAKLAVYTRLSLEAMVVFFGLYIVAVVAFTDNDANPPAWLTALDIVASLLLLVAGVAVLELRTEFTTAPRREMRRVVPWLLPTATVLGASCWVVGLLLMLSGSDGISDGGLPLIVVSLFIMPLAVMPWLPYHWPVTVVAAVVTAVVIGEMWWMSLFIPFFLMTTLLSAWTVNIAKQLDRARITESALQVSEERLRFAQELHDTLGQRLAAISVKTELARALAARGDDRLDAELAELQSLAQASVAEMHDVVEGYRTVNLSTEITGSRQLLESAGITLTVEGDPTALPEPLRETAAWLVREATTNVVKHADATWVRLTLTPDTVTVANDGVARDIERLSGLAGIRRRAEPSGASLVAERDGNLFTVTLRGAA
;
A
#
# COMPACT_ATOMS: atom_id res chain seq x y z
N MET A 1 15.75 20.86 4.90
CA MET A 1 14.84 19.98 4.16
C MET A 1 15.70 18.94 3.45
N GLY A 2 15.80 17.73 4.00
CA GLY A 2 16.62 16.68 3.41
C GLY A 2 16.05 16.25 2.06
N ALA A 3 16.90 16.16 1.05
CA ALA A 3 16.51 15.70 -0.28
C ALA A 3 15.96 14.27 -0.17
N VAL A 4 14.64 14.14 -0.23
CA VAL A 4 13.95 12.86 -0.26
C VAL A 4 14.38 12.17 -1.56
N ASN A 5 15.02 11.02 -1.45
CA ASN A 5 15.43 10.25 -2.62
C ASN A 5 14.16 9.80 -3.38
N PRO A 6 13.94 10.27 -4.63
CA PRO A 6 12.70 10.02 -5.37
C PRO A 6 12.46 8.53 -5.62
N PHE A 7 13.52 7.71 -5.67
CA PHE A 7 13.41 6.26 -5.85
C PHE A 7 12.90 5.53 -4.59
N ARG A 8 13.25 6.01 -3.38
CA ARG A 8 12.67 5.46 -2.14
C ARG A 8 11.20 5.85 -2.02
N MET A 9 10.88 7.11 -2.31
CA MET A 9 9.50 7.59 -2.31
C MET A 9 8.62 6.80 -3.29
N TRP A 10 9.15 6.38 -4.44
CA TRP A 10 8.41 5.52 -5.37
C TRP A 10 8.16 4.11 -4.83
N ARG A 11 9.14 3.47 -4.16
CA ARG A 11 8.97 2.12 -3.61
C ARG A 11 7.85 2.04 -2.58
N ASP A 12 7.76 3.06 -1.73
CA ASP A 12 6.85 3.11 -0.58
C ASP A 12 5.39 3.47 -0.93
N LEU A 13 5.09 3.76 -2.21
CA LEU A 13 3.73 4.06 -2.66
C LEU A 13 2.92 2.77 -2.91
N ASP A 14 1.65 2.78 -2.48
CA ASP A 14 0.66 1.77 -2.83
C ASP A 14 0.42 1.67 -4.35
N GLY A 15 -0.14 0.55 -4.81
CA GLY A 15 -0.37 0.29 -6.24
C GLY A 15 -1.20 1.38 -6.93
N GLY A 16 -2.33 1.77 -6.33
CA GLY A 16 -3.18 2.85 -6.82
C GLY A 16 -2.51 4.23 -6.77
N ALA A 17 -1.58 4.45 -5.85
CA ALA A 17 -0.81 5.68 -5.75
C ALA A 17 0.27 5.78 -6.84
N LYS A 18 0.96 4.67 -7.14
CA LYS A 18 1.89 4.56 -8.29
C LYS A 18 1.18 4.82 -9.61
N LEU A 19 0.01 4.20 -9.80
CA LEU A 19 -0.80 4.41 -11.00
C LEU A 19 -1.22 5.87 -11.15
N ALA A 20 -1.66 6.52 -10.06
CA ALA A 20 -2.01 7.94 -10.09
C ALA A 20 -0.86 8.83 -10.55
N VAL A 21 0.35 8.62 -10.01
CA VAL A 21 1.55 9.40 -10.39
C VAL A 21 1.95 9.12 -11.84
N TYR A 22 1.92 7.86 -12.27
CA TYR A 22 2.22 7.47 -13.64
C TYR A 22 1.25 8.11 -14.64
N THR A 23 -0.05 7.98 -14.39
CA THR A 23 -1.09 8.57 -15.23
C THR A 23 -0.94 10.08 -15.30
N ARG A 24 -0.68 10.75 -14.18
CA ARG A 24 -0.43 12.19 -14.14
C ARG A 24 0.76 12.59 -15.01
N LEU A 25 1.91 11.95 -14.82
CA LEU A 25 3.12 12.24 -15.58
C LEU A 25 2.92 11.99 -17.07
N SER A 26 2.14 10.98 -17.45
CA SER A 26 1.81 10.72 -18.86
C SER A 26 0.92 11.82 -19.46
N LEU A 27 -0.08 12.32 -18.73
CA LEU A 27 -0.93 13.43 -19.16
C LEU A 27 -0.14 14.74 -19.24
N GLU A 28 0.71 15.03 -18.25
CA GLU A 28 1.60 16.20 -18.27
C GLU A 28 2.58 16.13 -19.44
N ALA A 29 3.21 14.97 -19.67
CA ALA A 29 4.09 14.76 -20.82
C ALA A 29 3.37 14.99 -22.14
N MET A 30 2.10 14.56 -22.25
CA MET A 30 1.29 14.76 -23.45
C MET A 30 0.94 16.24 -23.66
N VAL A 31 0.55 16.97 -22.60
CA VAL A 31 0.32 18.42 -22.66
C VAL A 31 1.59 19.17 -23.06
N VAL A 32 2.73 18.82 -22.47
CA VAL A 32 4.03 19.42 -22.79
C VAL A 32 4.42 19.13 -24.24
N PHE A 33 4.27 17.88 -24.68
CA PHE A 33 4.56 17.47 -26.06
C PHE A 33 3.74 18.28 -27.06
N PHE A 34 2.41 18.35 -26.90
CA PHE A 34 1.55 19.08 -27.83
C PHE A 34 1.79 20.60 -27.78
N GLY A 35 1.97 21.19 -26.61
CA GLY A 35 2.25 22.62 -26.52
C GLY A 35 3.61 23.00 -27.15
N LEU A 36 4.66 22.21 -26.92
CA LEU A 36 5.97 22.44 -27.56
C LEU A 36 5.92 22.17 -29.07
N TYR A 37 5.21 21.12 -29.50
CA TYR A 37 5.01 20.82 -30.91
C TYR A 37 4.37 22.00 -31.65
N ILE A 38 3.33 22.62 -31.07
CA ILE A 38 2.65 23.76 -31.69
C ILE A 38 3.54 25.00 -31.72
N VAL A 39 4.26 25.27 -30.63
CA VAL A 39 5.26 26.36 -30.61
C VAL A 39 6.31 26.15 -31.70
N ALA A 40 6.78 24.92 -31.90
CA ALA A 40 7.73 24.59 -32.96
C ALA A 40 7.09 24.77 -34.36
N VAL A 41 5.86 24.32 -34.57
CA VAL A 41 5.16 24.52 -35.86
C VAL A 41 5.03 26.01 -36.16
N VAL A 42 4.59 26.84 -35.21
CA VAL A 42 4.46 28.29 -35.39
C VAL A 42 5.82 28.97 -35.65
N ALA A 43 6.87 28.53 -34.96
CA ALA A 43 8.19 29.16 -35.06
C ALA A 43 8.98 28.77 -36.31
N PHE A 44 8.76 27.58 -36.88
CA PHE A 44 9.62 27.01 -37.91
C PHE A 44 8.92 26.69 -39.23
N THR A 45 7.60 26.82 -39.33
CA THR A 45 6.88 26.58 -40.58
C THR A 45 6.94 27.84 -41.44
N ASP A 46 7.66 27.77 -42.56
CA ASP A 46 7.68 28.80 -43.59
C ASP A 46 6.29 28.82 -44.25
N ASN A 47 5.48 29.83 -43.93
CA ASN A 47 4.13 29.94 -44.45
C ASN A 47 4.16 30.96 -45.59
N ASP A 48 3.69 30.60 -46.79
CA ASP A 48 3.68 31.49 -47.96
C ASP A 48 2.92 32.81 -47.70
N ALA A 49 2.02 32.80 -46.71
CA ALA A 49 1.23 33.95 -46.27
C ALA A 49 1.87 34.80 -45.15
N ASN A 50 3.01 34.37 -44.58
CA ASN A 50 3.80 35.00 -43.50
C ASN A 50 3.01 35.96 -42.58
N PRO A 51 2.31 35.45 -41.54
CA PRO A 51 1.60 36.30 -40.60
C PRO A 51 2.56 37.32 -39.96
N PRO A 52 2.07 38.52 -39.63
CA PRO A 52 2.91 39.55 -39.04
C PRO A 52 3.53 39.07 -37.73
N ALA A 53 4.81 39.42 -37.49
CA ALA A 53 5.61 38.89 -36.39
C ALA A 53 5.02 39.09 -34.97
N TRP A 54 4.15 40.09 -34.79
CA TRP A 54 3.47 40.31 -33.52
C TRP A 54 2.37 39.26 -33.25
N LEU A 55 1.71 38.74 -34.30
CA LEU A 55 0.73 37.65 -34.17
C LEU A 55 1.41 36.34 -33.82
N THR A 56 2.52 36.00 -34.49
CA THR A 56 3.28 34.79 -34.17
C THR A 56 3.85 34.82 -32.75
N ALA A 57 4.33 35.99 -32.29
CA ALA A 57 4.75 36.17 -30.90
C ALA A 57 3.58 36.00 -29.91
N LEU A 58 2.40 36.53 -30.22
CA LEU A 58 1.20 36.36 -29.41
C LEU A 58 0.80 34.88 -29.31
N ASP A 59 0.84 34.13 -30.41
CA ASP A 59 0.50 32.70 -30.46
C ASP A 59 1.44 31.85 -29.62
N ILE A 60 2.74 32.13 -29.69
CA ILE A 60 3.76 31.45 -28.87
C ILE A 60 3.49 31.72 -27.39
N VAL A 61 3.25 32.99 -27.01
CA VAL A 61 2.97 33.36 -25.62
C VAL A 61 1.68 32.71 -25.13
N ALA A 62 0.61 32.75 -25.91
CA ALA A 62 -0.67 32.11 -25.57
C ALA A 62 -0.52 30.60 -25.39
N SER A 63 0.22 29.94 -26.29
CA SER A 63 0.49 28.50 -26.23
C SER A 63 1.30 28.11 -24.99
N LEU A 64 2.33 28.88 -24.65
CA LEU A 64 3.12 28.65 -23.44
C LEU A 64 2.30 28.87 -22.16
N LEU A 65 1.48 29.92 -22.11
CA LEU A 65 0.60 30.18 -20.97
C LEU A 65 -0.42 29.05 -20.79
N LEU A 66 -1.00 28.54 -21.88
CA LEU A 66 -1.91 27.39 -21.83
C LEU A 66 -1.22 26.11 -21.40
N LEU A 67 -0.01 25.85 -21.88
CA LEU A 67 0.81 24.71 -21.46
C LEU A 67 1.07 24.76 -19.96
N VAL A 68 1.52 25.90 -19.44
CA VAL A 68 1.79 26.08 -18.00
C VAL A 68 0.51 25.92 -17.19
N ALA A 69 -0.61 26.52 -17.64
CA ALA A 69 -1.90 26.38 -16.99
C ALA A 69 -2.39 24.92 -16.98
N GLY A 70 -2.26 24.21 -18.10
CA GLY A 70 -2.67 22.81 -18.23
C GLY A 70 -1.88 21.88 -17.31
N VAL A 71 -0.56 22.02 -17.29
CA VAL A 71 0.31 21.27 -16.35
C VAL A 71 -0.06 21.61 -14.91
N ALA A 72 -0.26 22.88 -14.58
CA ALA A 72 -0.65 23.30 -13.23
C ALA A 72 -2.01 22.71 -12.80
N VAL A 73 -2.99 22.63 -13.71
CA VAL A 73 -4.28 21.99 -13.39
C VAL A 73 -4.07 20.51 -13.11
N LEU A 74 -3.35 19.78 -13.97
CA LEU A 74 -3.09 18.35 -13.77
C LEU A 74 -2.32 18.06 -12.46
N GLU A 75 -1.28 18.83 -12.16
CA GLU A 75 -0.45 18.67 -10.96
C GLU A 75 -1.25 18.85 -9.66
N LEU A 76 -2.25 19.74 -9.68
CA LEU A 76 -2.99 20.15 -8.49
C LEU A 76 -4.33 19.44 -8.32
N ARG A 77 -4.65 18.46 -9.18
CA ARG A 77 -5.90 17.69 -9.09
C ARG A 77 -5.80 16.52 -8.13
N THR A 78 -6.80 16.44 -7.26
CA THR A 78 -6.88 15.47 -6.17
C THR A 78 -6.94 14.02 -6.64
N GLU A 79 -7.50 13.79 -7.83
CA GLU A 79 -7.57 12.46 -8.47
C GLU A 79 -6.17 11.88 -8.72
N PHE A 80 -5.20 12.73 -9.05
CA PHE A 80 -3.86 12.36 -9.47
C PHE A 80 -2.78 12.58 -8.40
N THR A 81 -3.08 13.34 -7.34
CA THR A 81 -2.15 13.56 -6.22
C THR A 81 -2.25 12.48 -5.14
N THR A 82 -1.11 12.15 -4.52
CA THR A 82 -1.00 11.20 -3.41
C THR A 82 -1.14 11.85 -2.04
N ALA A 83 -0.88 13.16 -1.92
CA ALA A 83 -1.09 13.94 -0.70
C ALA A 83 -1.59 15.37 -1.02
N PRO A 84 -2.59 15.90 -0.29
CA PRO A 84 -3.01 17.28 -0.46
C PRO A 84 -1.90 18.23 0.03
N ARG A 85 -1.27 18.98 -0.87
CA ARG A 85 -0.33 20.05 -0.49
C ARG A 85 -1.10 21.16 0.24
N ARG A 86 -0.98 21.19 1.58
CA ARG A 86 -1.74 22.07 2.50
C ARG A 86 -1.65 23.55 2.13
N GLU A 87 -0.52 23.98 1.58
CA GLU A 87 -0.25 25.37 1.15
C GLU A 87 -1.03 25.77 -0.12
N MET A 88 -1.42 24.83 -0.98
CA MET A 88 -1.99 25.15 -2.29
C MET A 88 -3.51 25.35 -2.30
N ARG A 89 -4.19 25.13 -1.16
CA ARG A 89 -5.65 25.21 -1.03
C ARG A 89 -6.22 26.59 -1.40
N ARG A 90 -5.41 27.66 -1.36
CA ARG A 90 -5.80 29.02 -1.76
C ARG A 90 -5.76 29.26 -3.27
N VAL A 91 -4.88 28.55 -4.00
CA VAL A 91 -4.63 28.77 -5.44
C VAL A 91 -5.51 27.88 -6.31
N VAL A 92 -5.76 26.64 -5.86
CA VAL A 92 -6.58 25.63 -6.55
C VAL A 92 -7.96 26.13 -7.02
N PRO A 93 -8.76 26.89 -6.23
CA PRO A 93 -10.10 27.30 -6.67
C PRO A 93 -10.08 28.32 -7.82
N TRP A 94 -9.04 29.14 -7.93
CA TRP A 94 -8.92 30.16 -8.98
C TRP A 94 -8.22 29.62 -10.22
N LEU A 95 -7.38 28.60 -10.09
CA LEU A 95 -6.61 28.04 -11.19
C LEU A 95 -7.50 27.52 -12.33
N LEU A 96 -8.51 26.69 -12.00
CA LEU A 96 -9.41 26.14 -13.01
C LEU A 96 -10.15 27.22 -13.80
N PRO A 97 -10.88 28.18 -13.19
CA PRO A 97 -11.57 29.21 -13.95
C PRO A 97 -10.60 30.09 -14.74
N THR A 98 -9.40 30.40 -14.21
CA THR A 98 -8.39 31.15 -14.99
C THR A 98 -7.91 30.39 -16.22
N ALA A 99 -7.64 29.08 -16.11
CA ALA A 99 -7.25 28.24 -17.24
C ALA A 99 -8.39 28.09 -18.25
N THR A 100 -9.65 27.98 -17.78
CA THR A 100 -10.84 27.95 -18.63
C THR A 100 -11.00 29.25 -19.41
N VAL A 101 -10.92 30.41 -18.76
CA VAL A 101 -11.03 31.71 -19.43
C VAL A 101 -9.90 31.91 -20.44
N LEU A 102 -8.66 31.58 -20.05
CA LEU A 102 -7.50 31.70 -20.93
C LEU A 102 -7.67 30.87 -22.20
N GLY A 103 -8.00 29.58 -22.08
CA GLY A 103 -8.09 28.72 -23.26
C GLY A 103 -9.37 28.94 -24.06
N ALA A 104 -10.48 29.33 -23.44
CA ALA A 104 -11.67 29.75 -24.17
C ALA A 104 -11.38 31.02 -24.98
N SER A 105 -10.62 31.97 -24.41
CA SER A 105 -10.19 33.18 -25.11
C SER A 105 -9.29 32.86 -26.30
N CYS A 106 -8.28 31.98 -26.11
CA CYS A 106 -7.41 31.54 -27.20
C CYS A 106 -8.21 30.85 -28.33
N TRP A 107 -9.13 29.95 -27.97
CA TRP A 107 -9.99 29.28 -28.92
C TRP A 107 -10.89 30.26 -29.70
N VAL A 108 -11.58 31.18 -29.00
CA VAL A 108 -12.45 32.18 -29.64
C VAL A 108 -11.66 33.13 -30.54
N VAL A 109 -10.49 33.62 -30.09
CA VAL A 109 -9.63 34.48 -30.91
C VAL A 109 -9.17 33.73 -32.16
N GLY A 110 -8.74 32.47 -32.03
CA GLY A 110 -8.37 31.63 -33.17
C GLY A 110 -9.51 31.46 -34.19
N LEU A 111 -10.75 31.22 -33.71
CA LEU A 111 -11.93 31.14 -34.58
C LEU A 111 -12.23 32.48 -35.29
N LEU A 112 -12.14 33.60 -34.57
CA LEU A 112 -12.38 34.93 -35.16
C LEU A 112 -11.35 35.28 -36.22
N LEU A 113 -10.07 34.92 -36.02
CA LEU A 113 -9.01 35.11 -37.01
C LEU A 113 -9.31 34.27 -38.26
N MET A 114 -9.68 33.00 -38.11
CA MET A 114 -10.08 32.14 -39.22
C MET A 114 -11.26 32.71 -40.03
N LEU A 115 -12.25 33.29 -39.36
CA LEU A 115 -13.43 33.87 -40.00
C LEU A 115 -13.18 35.26 -40.62
N SER A 116 -12.08 35.93 -40.29
CA SER A 116 -11.80 37.30 -40.73
C SER A 116 -11.49 37.42 -42.24
N GLY A 117 -11.10 36.30 -42.89
CA GLY A 117 -11.00 36.19 -44.35
C GLY A 117 -9.96 37.08 -45.04
N SER A 118 -9.10 37.78 -44.30
CA SER A 118 -7.99 38.53 -44.89
C SER A 118 -6.76 37.62 -45.04
N ASP A 119 -6.29 37.46 -46.28
CA ASP A 119 -5.13 36.66 -46.65
C ASP A 119 -3.93 36.97 -45.73
N GLY A 120 -3.40 35.94 -45.05
CA GLY A 120 -2.28 36.02 -44.10
C GLY A 120 -2.64 36.16 -42.61
N ILE A 121 -3.80 36.71 -42.26
CA ILE A 121 -4.28 36.77 -40.86
C ILE A 121 -5.18 35.56 -40.54
N SER A 122 -5.91 35.05 -41.53
CA SER A 122 -6.73 33.84 -41.42
C SER A 122 -5.93 32.65 -40.91
N ASP A 123 -4.74 32.46 -41.45
CA ASP A 123 -3.91 31.28 -41.19
C ASP A 123 -3.25 31.32 -39.80
N GLY A 124 -3.11 32.53 -39.22
CA GLY A 124 -2.68 32.73 -37.84
C GLY A 124 -3.71 32.27 -36.79
N GLY A 125 -4.96 32.02 -37.17
CA GLY A 125 -5.96 31.47 -36.26
C GLY A 125 -5.78 29.98 -35.95
N LEU A 126 -5.19 29.22 -36.88
CA LEU A 126 -5.09 27.76 -36.78
C LEU A 126 -4.29 27.30 -35.54
N PRO A 127 -3.10 27.85 -35.24
CA PRO A 127 -2.31 27.40 -34.09
C PRO A 127 -3.03 27.60 -32.75
N LEU A 128 -3.77 28.70 -32.59
CA LEU A 128 -4.56 28.99 -31.39
C LEU A 128 -5.73 28.00 -31.20
N ILE A 129 -6.39 27.61 -32.30
CA ILE A 129 -7.43 26.58 -32.27
C ILE A 129 -6.80 25.23 -31.90
N VAL A 130 -5.70 24.86 -32.55
CA VAL A 130 -5.01 23.59 -32.36
C VAL A 130 -4.50 23.48 -30.91
N VAL A 131 -3.85 24.49 -30.34
CA VAL A 131 -3.36 24.41 -28.95
C VAL A 131 -4.50 24.26 -27.95
N SER A 132 -5.61 24.96 -28.21
CA SER A 132 -6.82 24.85 -27.38
C SER A 132 -7.47 23.47 -27.51
N LEU A 133 -7.46 22.88 -28.70
CA LEU A 133 -8.01 21.56 -29.04
C LEU A 133 -7.27 20.41 -28.32
N PHE A 134 -5.96 20.53 -28.10
CA PHE A 134 -5.19 19.53 -27.36
C PHE A 134 -5.19 19.79 -25.85
N ILE A 135 -4.88 21.01 -25.42
CA ILE A 135 -4.64 21.30 -24.00
C ILE A 135 -5.95 21.36 -23.20
N MET A 136 -7.01 21.95 -23.74
CA MET A 136 -8.26 22.11 -22.97
C MET A 136 -8.92 20.77 -22.65
N PRO A 137 -9.09 19.82 -23.60
CA PRO A 137 -9.69 18.53 -23.29
C PRO A 137 -8.82 17.64 -22.40
N LEU A 138 -7.49 17.81 -22.46
CA LEU A 138 -6.57 17.07 -21.59
C LEU A 138 -6.52 17.61 -20.17
N ALA A 139 -6.57 18.93 -20.00
CA ALA A 139 -6.15 19.61 -18.78
C ALA A 139 -7.17 20.60 -18.18
N VAL A 140 -8.30 20.91 -18.84
CA VAL A 140 -9.32 21.82 -18.29
C VAL A 140 -10.76 21.28 -18.37
N MET A 141 -11.21 20.80 -19.53
CA MET A 141 -12.60 20.39 -19.76
C MET A 141 -13.08 19.23 -18.86
N PRO A 142 -12.31 18.16 -18.58
CA PRO A 142 -12.76 17.01 -17.77
C PRO A 142 -13.36 17.39 -16.42
N TRP A 143 -12.96 18.53 -15.87
CA TRP A 143 -13.34 18.99 -14.54
C TRP A 143 -14.37 20.12 -14.54
N LEU A 144 -14.88 20.53 -15.69
CA LEU A 144 -15.97 21.49 -15.77
C LEU A 144 -17.31 20.81 -15.43
N PRO A 145 -18.19 21.48 -14.66
CA PRO A 145 -19.60 21.10 -14.66
C PRO A 145 -20.12 21.29 -16.10
N TYR A 146 -20.74 20.27 -16.68
CA TYR A 146 -21.20 20.26 -18.08
C TYR A 146 -20.11 20.10 -19.16
N HIS A 147 -19.02 19.39 -18.87
CA HIS A 147 -17.98 19.10 -19.86
C HIS A 147 -18.50 18.47 -21.17
N TRP A 148 -19.54 17.64 -21.13
CA TRP A 148 -20.12 17.03 -22.33
C TRP A 148 -20.75 18.02 -23.32
N PRO A 149 -21.76 18.83 -22.91
CA PRO A 149 -22.27 19.90 -23.77
C PRO A 149 -21.17 20.85 -24.27
N VAL A 150 -20.23 21.23 -23.40
CA VAL A 150 -19.11 22.11 -23.78
C VAL A 150 -18.25 21.48 -24.88
N THR A 151 -17.91 20.21 -24.75
CA THR A 151 -17.11 19.48 -25.74
C THR A 151 -17.85 19.30 -27.06
N VAL A 152 -19.14 19.00 -27.04
CA VAL A 152 -19.94 18.89 -28.27
C VAL A 152 -20.00 20.23 -29.00
N VAL A 153 -20.29 21.33 -28.28
CA VAL A 153 -20.32 22.68 -28.87
C VAL A 153 -18.95 23.06 -29.41
N ALA A 154 -17.88 22.87 -28.63
CA ALA A 154 -16.52 23.17 -29.06
C ALA A 154 -16.12 22.36 -30.31
N ALA A 155 -16.44 21.07 -30.36
CA ALA A 155 -16.13 20.21 -31.49
C ALA A 155 -16.90 20.62 -32.74
N VAL A 156 -18.21 20.84 -32.65
CA VAL A 156 -19.05 21.24 -33.79
C VAL A 156 -18.64 22.61 -34.33
N VAL A 157 -18.47 23.61 -33.46
CA VAL A 157 -18.04 24.95 -33.87
C VAL A 157 -16.66 24.90 -34.54
N THR A 158 -15.72 24.17 -33.93
CA THR A 158 -14.38 23.99 -34.50
C THR A 158 -14.46 23.31 -35.87
N ALA A 159 -15.22 22.22 -36.00
CA ALA A 159 -15.40 21.48 -37.24
C ALA A 159 -15.94 22.34 -38.39
N VAL A 160 -16.92 23.20 -38.09
CA VAL A 160 -17.52 24.10 -39.08
C VAL A 160 -16.52 25.18 -39.52
N VAL A 161 -15.76 25.76 -38.58
CA VAL A 161 -14.86 26.88 -38.90
C VAL A 161 -13.61 26.42 -39.63
N ILE A 162 -13.04 25.26 -39.30
CA ILE A 162 -11.81 24.76 -39.95
C ILE A 162 -12.07 24.02 -41.28
N GLY A 163 -13.33 23.91 -41.70
CA GLY A 163 -13.72 23.42 -43.03
C GLY A 163 -13.18 22.03 -43.35
N GLU A 164 -12.31 21.92 -44.36
CA GLU A 164 -11.75 20.64 -44.82
C GLU A 164 -10.98 19.89 -43.72
N MET A 165 -10.47 20.60 -42.71
CA MET A 165 -9.76 20.02 -41.58
C MET A 165 -10.68 19.58 -40.43
N TRP A 166 -12.00 19.52 -40.66
CA TRP A 166 -13.01 19.23 -39.62
C TRP A 166 -12.70 17.99 -38.77
N TRP A 167 -12.03 16.99 -39.34
CA TRP A 167 -11.64 15.75 -38.65
C TRP A 167 -10.78 16.01 -37.41
N MET A 168 -10.02 17.12 -37.37
CA MET A 168 -9.25 17.50 -36.19
C MET A 168 -10.14 17.77 -34.97
N SER A 169 -11.39 18.20 -35.17
CA SER A 169 -12.36 18.40 -34.07
C SER A 169 -12.64 17.11 -33.28
N LEU A 170 -12.41 15.93 -33.88
CA LEU A 170 -12.59 14.63 -33.22
C LEU A 170 -11.56 14.39 -32.11
N PHE A 171 -10.44 15.11 -32.10
CA PHE A 171 -9.47 15.05 -31.00
C PHE A 171 -10.05 15.60 -29.70
N ILE A 172 -11.00 16.54 -29.74
CA ILE A 172 -11.61 17.12 -28.54
C ILE A 172 -12.32 16.04 -27.70
N PRO A 173 -13.33 15.30 -28.21
CA PRO A 173 -13.95 14.23 -27.44
C PRO A 173 -13.00 13.06 -27.16
N PHE A 174 -12.03 12.78 -28.03
CA PHE A 174 -11.04 11.73 -27.81
C PHE A 174 -10.19 12.01 -26.56
N PHE A 175 -9.56 13.18 -26.47
CA PHE A 175 -8.71 13.53 -25.33
C PHE A 175 -9.49 13.75 -24.04
N LEU A 176 -10.69 14.32 -24.13
CA LEU A 176 -11.61 14.37 -22.98
C LEU A 176 -11.85 12.95 -22.44
N MET A 177 -12.17 12.01 -23.34
CA MET A 177 -12.39 10.61 -22.96
C MET A 177 -11.15 9.93 -22.39
N THR A 178 -9.99 10.16 -22.98
CA THR A 178 -8.72 9.65 -22.45
C THR A 178 -8.49 10.10 -21.00
N THR A 179 -8.67 11.39 -20.70
CA THR A 179 -8.46 11.91 -19.34
C THR A 179 -9.52 11.39 -18.36
N LEU A 180 -10.81 11.36 -18.75
CA LEU A 180 -11.88 10.86 -17.90
C LEU A 180 -11.74 9.36 -17.59
N LEU A 181 -11.41 8.54 -18.59
CA LEU A 181 -11.17 7.11 -18.42
C LEU A 181 -9.94 6.84 -17.55
N SER A 182 -8.90 7.65 -17.72
CA SER A 182 -7.68 7.59 -16.90
C SER A 182 -7.97 7.93 -15.43
N ALA A 183 -8.72 9.01 -15.17
CA ALA A 183 -9.14 9.40 -13.83
C ALA A 183 -10.02 8.31 -13.18
N TRP A 184 -10.96 7.74 -13.96
CA TRP A 184 -11.80 6.64 -13.52
C TRP A 184 -10.99 5.40 -13.14
N THR A 185 -10.03 5.00 -13.98
CA THR A 185 -9.15 3.85 -13.73
C THR A 185 -8.32 4.03 -12.46
N VAL A 186 -7.74 5.22 -12.26
CA VAL A 186 -7.01 5.56 -11.03
C VAL A 186 -7.92 5.50 -9.80
N ASN A 187 -9.13 6.02 -9.90
CA ASN A 187 -10.10 5.98 -8.80
C ASN A 187 -10.51 4.55 -8.45
N ILE A 188 -10.72 3.69 -9.45
CA ILE A 188 -11.01 2.27 -9.23
C ILE A 188 -9.83 1.56 -8.57
N ALA A 189 -8.61 1.78 -9.04
CA ALA A 189 -7.43 1.17 -8.42
C ALA A 189 -7.30 1.58 -6.94
N LYS A 190 -7.52 2.87 -6.63
CA LYS A 190 -7.55 3.37 -5.24
C LYS A 190 -8.67 2.76 -4.41
N GLN A 191 -9.85 2.54 -4.98
CA GLN A 191 -10.97 1.91 -4.29
C GLN A 191 -10.69 0.43 -4.02
N LEU A 192 -10.10 -0.28 -4.98
CA LEU A 192 -9.74 -1.69 -4.84
C LEU A 192 -8.68 -1.90 -3.75
N ASP A 193 -7.65 -1.05 -3.69
CA ASP A 193 -6.63 -1.11 -2.64
C ASP A 193 -7.26 -0.88 -1.25
N ARG A 194 -8.15 0.11 -1.12
CA ARG A 194 -8.89 0.34 0.13
C ARG A 194 -9.77 -0.85 0.51
N ALA A 195 -10.46 -1.45 -0.46
CA ALA A 195 -11.31 -2.61 -0.25
C ALA A 195 -10.52 -3.83 0.26
N ARG A 196 -9.35 -4.09 -0.32
CA ARG A 196 -8.44 -5.17 0.13
C ARG A 196 -7.97 -4.98 1.57
N ILE A 197 -7.60 -3.75 1.94
CA ILE A 197 -7.21 -3.42 3.31
C ILE A 197 -8.40 -3.66 4.27
N THR A 198 -9.60 -3.23 3.91
CA THR A 198 -10.78 -3.47 4.75
C THR A 198 -11.17 -4.96 4.82
N GLU A 199 -11.03 -5.71 3.73
CA GLU A 199 -11.34 -7.14 3.69
C GLU A 199 -10.38 -7.95 4.57
N SER A 200 -9.07 -7.69 4.48
CA SER A 200 -8.08 -8.31 5.37
C SER A 200 -8.34 -8.01 6.85
N ALA A 201 -8.71 -6.77 7.17
CA ALA A 201 -9.08 -6.40 8.54
C ALA A 201 -10.36 -7.12 9.02
N LEU A 202 -11.34 -7.30 8.11
CA LEU A 202 -12.56 -8.04 8.39
C LEU A 202 -12.27 -9.53 8.63
N GLN A 203 -11.50 -10.17 7.76
CA GLN A 203 -11.10 -11.57 7.93
C GLN A 203 -10.42 -11.82 9.28
N VAL A 204 -9.48 -10.95 9.68
CA VAL A 204 -8.84 -11.05 11.00
C VAL A 204 -9.86 -10.90 12.14
N SER A 205 -10.86 -10.02 11.98
CA SER A 205 -11.92 -9.85 12.98
C SER A 205 -12.85 -11.04 13.05
N GLU A 206 -13.21 -11.63 11.91
CA GLU A 206 -14.05 -12.83 11.82
C GLU A 206 -13.36 -14.04 12.44
N GLU A 207 -12.06 -14.21 12.19
CA GLU A 207 -11.25 -15.25 12.82
C GLU A 207 -11.20 -15.07 14.35
N ARG A 208 -11.03 -13.84 14.83
CA ARG A 208 -11.07 -13.53 16.27
C ARG A 208 -12.42 -13.84 16.90
N LEU A 209 -13.52 -13.54 16.21
CA LEU A 209 -14.86 -13.84 16.70
C LEU A 209 -15.11 -15.35 16.75
N ARG A 210 -14.76 -16.07 15.67
CA ARG A 210 -14.85 -17.53 15.61
C ARG A 210 -14.06 -18.16 16.75
N PHE A 211 -12.83 -17.70 16.97
CA PHE A 211 -11.97 -18.17 18.05
C PHE A 211 -12.57 -17.90 19.44
N ALA A 212 -13.10 -16.69 19.68
CA ALA A 212 -13.75 -16.35 20.94
C ALA A 212 -14.98 -17.24 21.20
N GLN A 213 -15.73 -17.59 20.16
CA GLN A 213 -16.92 -18.42 20.27
C GLN A 213 -16.59 -19.89 20.53
N GLU A 214 -15.60 -20.44 19.82
CA GLU A 214 -15.09 -21.79 20.05
C GLU A 214 -14.48 -21.94 21.46
N LEU A 215 -13.77 -20.91 21.93
CA LEU A 215 -13.33 -20.81 23.32
C LEU A 215 -14.51 -20.80 24.29
N HIS A 216 -15.54 -19.98 24.02
CA HIS A 216 -16.69 -19.89 24.91
C HIS A 216 -17.48 -21.20 25.01
N ASP A 217 -17.66 -21.91 23.89
CA ASP A 217 -18.40 -23.17 23.86
C ASP A 217 -17.66 -24.27 24.64
N THR A 218 -16.35 -24.39 24.44
CA THR A 218 -15.50 -25.37 25.13
C THR A 218 -15.39 -25.06 26.64
N LEU A 219 -15.10 -23.80 27.02
CA LEU A 219 -15.05 -23.39 28.43
C LEU A 219 -16.42 -23.51 29.10
N GLY A 220 -17.48 -23.09 28.41
CA GLY A 220 -18.84 -23.11 28.93
C GLY A 220 -19.30 -24.51 29.32
N GLN A 221 -19.02 -25.50 28.46
CA GLN A 221 -19.39 -26.89 28.73
C GLN A 221 -18.62 -27.49 29.93
N ARG A 222 -17.33 -27.18 30.07
CA ARG A 222 -16.50 -27.66 31.20
C ARG A 222 -16.88 -27.01 32.51
N LEU A 223 -17.10 -25.69 32.53
CA LEU A 223 -17.53 -24.97 33.72
C LEU A 223 -18.92 -25.45 34.19
N ALA A 224 -19.83 -25.76 33.26
CA ALA A 224 -21.11 -26.37 33.61
C ALA A 224 -20.93 -27.74 34.29
N ALA A 225 -20.04 -28.59 33.76
CA ALA A 225 -19.74 -29.89 34.36
C ALA A 225 -19.12 -29.76 35.77
N ILE A 226 -18.20 -28.81 35.97
CA ILE A 226 -17.62 -28.50 37.29
C ILE A 226 -18.73 -28.05 38.25
N SER A 227 -19.65 -27.17 37.81
CA SER A 227 -20.76 -26.69 38.63
C SER A 227 -21.66 -27.85 39.12
N VAL A 228 -22.07 -28.75 38.20
CA VAL A 228 -22.89 -29.92 38.52
C VAL A 228 -22.18 -30.88 39.48
N LYS A 229 -20.89 -31.17 39.25
CA LYS A 229 -20.10 -32.01 40.17
C LYS A 229 -19.91 -31.37 41.55
N THR A 230 -19.82 -30.05 41.62
CA THR A 230 -19.73 -29.32 42.90
C THR A 230 -21.03 -29.47 43.70
N GLU A 231 -22.19 -29.43 43.04
CA GLU A 231 -23.48 -29.71 43.68
C GLU A 231 -23.59 -31.15 44.19
N LEU A 232 -23.12 -32.12 43.40
CA LEU A 232 -23.07 -33.53 43.82
C LEU A 232 -22.17 -33.72 45.05
N ALA A 233 -20.97 -33.14 45.04
CA ALA A 233 -20.05 -33.21 46.18
C ALA A 233 -20.67 -32.60 47.45
N ARG A 234 -21.38 -31.46 47.34
CA ARG A 234 -22.12 -30.86 48.47
C ARG A 234 -23.22 -31.78 48.99
N ALA A 235 -23.95 -32.47 48.12
CA ALA A 235 -25.01 -33.40 48.50
C ALA A 235 -24.46 -34.65 49.21
N LEU A 236 -23.33 -35.20 48.75
CA LEU A 236 -22.64 -36.34 49.37
C LEU A 236 -22.07 -35.98 50.74
N ALA A 237 -21.44 -34.80 50.87
CA ALA A 237 -20.93 -34.29 52.14
C ALA A 237 -22.03 -34.12 53.19
N ALA A 238 -23.21 -33.63 52.79
CA ALA A 238 -24.35 -33.50 53.69
C ALA A 238 -24.90 -34.85 54.21
N ARG A 239 -24.64 -35.95 53.49
CA ARG A 239 -25.10 -37.30 53.82
C ARG A 239 -24.04 -38.17 54.50
N GLY A 240 -22.79 -37.69 54.58
CA GLY A 240 -21.67 -38.48 55.07
C GLY A 240 -21.36 -39.69 54.19
N ASP A 241 -21.53 -39.56 52.88
CA ASP A 241 -21.32 -40.65 51.92
C ASP A 241 -19.82 -40.84 51.62
N ASP A 242 -19.36 -42.09 51.74
CA ASP A 242 -17.97 -42.51 51.53
C ASP A 242 -17.43 -42.18 50.12
N ARG A 243 -18.31 -41.92 49.15
CA ARG A 243 -17.95 -41.54 47.77
C ARG A 243 -17.41 -40.11 47.63
N LEU A 244 -17.54 -39.27 48.66
CA LEU A 244 -17.17 -37.85 48.60
C LEU A 244 -15.73 -37.63 48.11
N ASP A 245 -14.77 -38.37 48.67
CA ASP A 245 -13.35 -38.18 48.35
C ASP A 245 -13.04 -38.52 46.89
N ALA A 246 -13.73 -39.51 46.32
CA ALA A 246 -13.58 -39.88 44.90
C ALA A 246 -14.12 -38.78 43.97
N GLU A 247 -15.30 -38.22 44.27
CA GLU A 247 -15.88 -37.13 43.46
C GLU A 247 -15.07 -35.84 43.56
N LEU A 248 -14.49 -35.53 44.74
CA LEU A 248 -13.59 -34.38 44.91
C LEU A 248 -12.29 -34.54 44.12
N ALA A 249 -11.70 -35.74 44.09
CA ALA A 249 -10.51 -36.01 43.27
C ALA A 249 -10.81 -35.87 41.77
N GLU A 250 -11.98 -36.33 41.32
CA GLU A 250 -12.41 -36.20 39.93
C GLU A 250 -12.73 -34.75 39.54
N LEU A 251 -13.28 -33.96 40.47
CA LEU A 251 -13.50 -32.52 40.29
C LEU A 251 -12.16 -31.77 40.18
N GLN A 252 -11.19 -32.12 41.01
CA GLN A 252 -9.85 -31.53 40.96
C GLN A 252 -9.14 -31.85 39.63
N SER A 253 -9.22 -33.10 39.15
CA SER A 253 -8.63 -33.49 37.86
C SER A 253 -9.30 -32.77 36.69
N LEU A 254 -10.63 -32.65 36.71
CA LEU A 254 -11.40 -31.93 35.68
C LEU A 254 -11.03 -30.44 35.64
N ALA A 255 -10.87 -29.80 36.80
CA ALA A 255 -10.45 -28.41 36.89
C ALA A 255 -9.01 -28.20 36.38
N GLN A 256 -8.07 -29.07 36.77
CA GLN A 256 -6.68 -29.01 36.29
C GLN A 256 -6.58 -29.25 34.77
N ALA A 257 -7.30 -30.24 34.25
CA ALA A 257 -7.35 -30.52 32.81
C ALA A 257 -7.93 -29.33 32.02
N SER A 258 -8.98 -28.69 32.54
CA SER A 258 -9.59 -27.52 31.90
C SER A 258 -8.64 -26.31 31.85
N VAL A 259 -7.83 -26.11 32.90
CA VAL A 259 -6.81 -25.04 32.94
C VAL A 259 -5.66 -25.35 31.98
N ALA A 260 -5.20 -26.59 31.90
CA ALA A 260 -4.17 -27.00 30.96
C ALA A 260 -4.64 -26.85 29.50
N GLU A 261 -5.85 -27.29 29.18
CA GLU A 261 -6.47 -27.15 27.86
C GLU A 261 -6.66 -25.67 27.49
N MET A 262 -7.03 -24.80 28.44
CA MET A 262 -7.07 -23.34 28.23
C MET A 262 -5.69 -22.78 27.90
N HIS A 263 -4.66 -23.20 28.63
CA HIS A 263 -3.29 -22.80 28.34
C HIS A 263 -2.85 -23.28 26.95
N ASP A 264 -3.19 -24.51 26.57
CA ASP A 264 -2.90 -25.04 25.23
C ASP A 264 -3.67 -24.31 24.12
N VAL A 265 -4.91 -23.87 24.35
CA VAL A 265 -5.67 -23.10 23.33
C VAL A 265 -5.17 -21.65 23.23
N VAL A 266 -4.78 -21.04 24.34
CA VAL A 266 -4.18 -19.69 24.37
C VAL A 266 -2.75 -19.70 23.82
N GLU A 267 -2.00 -20.78 24.03
CA GLU A 267 -0.61 -20.92 23.62
C GLU A 267 -0.41 -21.70 22.30
N GLY A 268 -1.39 -22.42 21.78
CA GLY A 268 -1.15 -23.52 20.84
C GLY A 268 -2.34 -24.02 20.00
N TYR A 269 -2.84 -23.21 19.07
CA TYR A 269 -3.31 -23.70 17.76
C TYR A 269 -2.32 -23.38 16.63
N ARG A 270 -1.03 -23.60 16.91
CA ARG A 270 -0.04 -23.98 15.90
C ARG A 270 0.78 -25.11 16.50
N THR A 271 0.59 -26.33 16.02
CA THR A 271 1.68 -27.30 15.98
C THR A 271 2.80 -26.64 15.18
N VAL A 272 3.78 -26.07 15.89
CA VAL A 272 4.80 -25.23 15.28
C VAL A 272 5.77 -26.14 14.55
N ASN A 273 5.57 -26.30 13.24
CA ASN A 273 6.50 -27.04 12.40
C ASN A 273 7.74 -26.18 12.11
N LEU A 274 8.92 -26.67 12.53
CA LEU A 274 10.19 -25.96 12.37
C LEU A 274 10.48 -25.57 10.91
N SER A 275 10.18 -26.43 9.94
CA SER A 275 10.39 -26.13 8.52
C SER A 275 9.47 -25.00 8.03
N THR A 276 8.22 -24.98 8.51
CA THR A 276 7.27 -23.90 8.20
C THR A 276 7.69 -22.58 8.82
N GLU A 277 8.15 -22.58 10.07
CA GLU A 277 8.65 -21.37 10.73
C GLU A 277 9.94 -20.85 10.06
N ILE A 278 10.88 -21.72 9.67
CA ILE A 278 12.07 -21.29 8.91
C ILE A 278 11.67 -20.61 7.59
N THR A 279 10.67 -21.16 6.90
CA THR A 279 10.16 -20.58 5.64
C THR A 279 9.49 -19.22 5.89
N GLY A 280 8.65 -19.11 6.92
CA GLY A 280 8.01 -17.86 7.30
C GLY A 280 9.02 -16.81 7.75
N SER A 281 10.02 -17.20 8.54
CA SER A 281 11.12 -16.35 8.98
C SER A 281 11.93 -15.82 7.81
N ARG A 282 12.20 -16.66 6.80
CA ARG A 282 12.88 -16.22 5.56
C ARG A 282 12.11 -15.09 4.87
N GLN A 283 10.82 -15.29 4.63
CA GLN A 283 9.98 -14.28 3.97
C GLN A 283 9.91 -12.97 4.76
N LEU A 284 9.76 -13.07 6.08
CA LEU A 284 9.68 -11.91 6.95
C LEU A 284 11.00 -11.13 6.98
N LEU A 285 12.13 -11.80 7.13
CA LEU A 285 13.46 -11.17 7.13
C LEU A 285 13.80 -10.57 5.77
N GLU A 286 13.49 -11.27 4.67
CA GLU A 286 13.68 -10.74 3.31
C GLU A 286 12.85 -9.46 3.08
N SER A 287 11.61 -9.42 3.58
CA SER A 287 10.77 -8.21 3.49
C SER A 287 11.36 -7.02 4.27
N ALA A 288 12.13 -7.30 5.33
CA ALA A 288 12.86 -6.32 6.11
C ALA A 288 14.26 -6.00 5.54
N GLY A 289 14.68 -6.66 4.45
CA GLY A 289 16.00 -6.49 3.83
C GLY A 289 17.14 -7.21 4.57
N ILE A 290 16.83 -8.21 5.39
CA ILE A 290 17.77 -8.96 6.23
C ILE A 290 18.02 -10.34 5.60
N THR A 291 19.28 -10.74 5.46
CA THR A 291 19.61 -12.04 4.84
C THR A 291 19.57 -13.18 5.86
N LEU A 292 18.78 -14.23 5.60
CA LEU A 292 18.75 -15.45 6.42
C LEU A 292 19.55 -16.59 5.78
N THR A 293 20.61 -17.03 6.46
CA THR A 293 21.38 -18.25 6.14
C THR A 293 20.97 -19.38 7.09
N VAL A 294 20.63 -20.55 6.53
CA VAL A 294 20.28 -21.74 7.30
C VAL A 294 21.29 -22.84 7.01
N GLU A 295 21.91 -23.37 8.06
CA GLU A 295 22.90 -24.45 8.00
C GLU A 295 22.36 -25.65 8.78
N GLY A 296 22.30 -26.82 8.14
CA GLY A 296 21.77 -28.05 8.73
C GLY A 296 20.33 -28.39 8.32
N ASP A 297 19.84 -29.53 8.80
CA ASP A 297 18.53 -30.08 8.43
C ASP A 297 17.58 -30.10 9.64
N PRO A 298 16.42 -29.42 9.58
CA PRO A 298 15.37 -29.47 10.63
C PRO A 298 14.91 -30.88 11.00
N THR A 299 15.03 -31.84 10.09
CA THR A 299 14.62 -33.23 10.32
C THR A 299 15.59 -34.00 11.22
N ALA A 300 16.85 -33.56 11.30
CA ALA A 300 17.89 -34.19 12.11
C ALA A 300 17.73 -33.99 13.63
N LEU A 301 16.87 -33.06 14.06
CA LEU A 301 16.56 -32.82 15.47
C LEU A 301 15.59 -33.88 16.03
N PRO A 302 15.72 -34.29 17.30
CA PRO A 302 14.67 -35.02 18.01
C PRO A 302 13.37 -34.22 18.12
N GLU A 303 12.21 -34.89 18.09
CA GLU A 303 10.89 -34.23 18.10
C GLU A 303 10.69 -33.21 19.25
N PRO A 304 11.05 -33.49 20.52
CA PRO A 304 10.89 -32.51 21.61
C PRO A 304 11.76 -31.26 21.43
N LEU A 305 12.96 -31.43 20.86
CA LEU A 305 13.88 -30.32 20.58
C LEU A 305 13.43 -29.54 19.35
N ARG A 306 12.84 -30.21 18.36
CA ARG A 306 12.33 -29.63 17.10
C ARG A 306 11.18 -28.65 17.35
N GLU A 307 10.24 -29.00 18.22
CA GLU A 307 9.12 -28.11 18.58
C GLU A 307 9.63 -26.86 19.31
N THR A 308 10.49 -27.05 20.31
CA THR A 308 11.09 -25.93 21.07
C THR A 308 11.95 -25.04 20.17
N ALA A 309 12.68 -25.63 19.22
CA ALA A 309 13.45 -24.91 18.21
C ALA A 309 12.54 -24.06 17.29
N ALA A 310 11.35 -24.54 16.95
CA ALA A 310 10.43 -23.80 16.10
C ALA A 310 9.93 -22.51 16.79
N TRP A 311 9.66 -22.59 18.10
CA TRP A 311 9.38 -21.41 18.93
C TRP A 311 10.58 -20.47 19.04
N LEU A 312 11.79 -21.01 19.20
CA LEU A 312 13.01 -20.21 19.20
C LEU A 312 13.20 -19.43 17.91
N VAL A 313 13.05 -20.08 16.75
CA VAL A 313 13.20 -19.45 15.43
C VAL A 313 12.23 -18.29 15.27
N ARG A 314 10.95 -18.50 15.62
CA ARG A 314 9.91 -17.47 15.53
C ARG A 314 10.17 -16.27 16.43
N GLU A 315 10.53 -16.52 17.68
CA GLU A 315 10.79 -15.46 18.66
C GLU A 315 12.06 -14.70 18.30
N ALA A 316 13.14 -15.40 17.91
CA ALA A 316 14.38 -14.78 17.46
C ALA A 316 14.15 -13.90 16.22
N THR A 317 13.38 -14.37 15.24
CA THR A 317 13.01 -13.58 14.05
C THR A 317 12.24 -12.32 14.42
N THR A 318 11.26 -12.45 15.32
CA THR A 318 10.46 -11.31 15.80
C THR A 318 11.33 -10.29 16.53
N ASN A 319 12.27 -10.75 17.35
CA ASN A 319 13.19 -9.89 18.08
C ASN A 319 14.15 -9.17 17.14
N VAL A 320 14.70 -9.84 16.13
CA VAL A 320 15.54 -9.20 15.12
C VAL A 320 14.79 -8.08 14.41
N VAL A 321 13.60 -8.35 13.88
CA VAL A 321 12.82 -7.37 13.10
C VAL A 321 12.38 -6.18 13.95
N LYS A 322 12.08 -6.38 15.24
CA LYS A 322 11.59 -5.31 16.13
C LYS A 322 12.68 -4.53 16.84
N HIS A 323 13.82 -5.15 17.10
CA HIS A 323 14.77 -4.66 18.10
C HIS A 323 16.22 -4.59 17.62
N ALA A 324 16.54 -5.08 16.42
CA ALA A 324 17.89 -5.01 15.85
C ALA A 324 17.91 -4.26 14.52
N ASP A 325 18.98 -3.50 14.28
CA ASP A 325 19.32 -2.97 12.94
C ASP A 325 20.21 -4.01 12.22
N ALA A 326 19.73 -5.25 12.15
CA ALA A 326 20.48 -6.39 11.63
C ALA A 326 20.58 -6.34 10.10
N THR A 327 21.70 -6.82 9.56
CA THR A 327 21.88 -7.05 8.12
C THR A 327 21.82 -8.54 7.77
N TRP A 328 22.12 -9.41 8.74
CA TRP A 328 22.08 -10.86 8.55
C TRP A 328 21.60 -11.62 9.81
N VAL A 329 21.03 -12.79 9.55
CA VAL A 329 20.68 -13.80 10.56
C VAL A 329 21.23 -15.15 10.10
N ARG A 330 21.88 -15.87 11.00
CA ARG A 330 22.34 -17.25 10.78
C ARG A 330 21.61 -18.19 11.72
N LEU A 331 20.98 -19.22 11.15
CA LEU A 331 20.39 -20.34 11.87
C LEU A 331 21.23 -21.59 11.61
N THR A 332 21.79 -22.17 12.67
CA THR A 332 22.57 -23.41 12.60
C THR A 332 21.86 -24.50 13.37
N LEU A 333 21.63 -25.64 12.71
CA LEU A 333 20.91 -26.80 13.22
C LEU A 333 21.87 -28.00 13.26
N THR A 334 22.14 -28.52 14.45
CA THR A 334 22.81 -29.81 14.66
C THR A 334 21.84 -30.76 15.37
N PRO A 335 22.10 -32.08 15.44
CA PRO A 335 21.15 -33.02 16.05
C PRO A 335 20.80 -32.70 17.51
N ASP A 336 21.69 -32.00 18.21
CA ASP A 336 21.63 -31.75 19.65
C ASP A 336 21.67 -30.25 20.00
N THR A 337 21.82 -29.35 19.02
CA THR A 337 21.87 -27.90 19.26
C THR A 337 21.21 -27.09 18.14
N VAL A 338 20.50 -26.03 18.51
CA VAL A 338 19.96 -25.01 17.60
C VAL A 338 20.51 -23.66 18.00
N THR A 339 21.16 -22.96 17.06
CA THR A 339 21.77 -21.66 17.31
C THR A 339 21.20 -20.62 16.34
N VAL A 340 20.75 -19.49 16.87
CA VAL A 340 20.35 -18.32 16.08
C VAL A 340 21.30 -17.16 16.42
N ALA A 341 21.98 -16.63 15.41
CA ALA A 341 22.91 -15.51 15.55
C ALA A 341 22.52 -14.36 14.62
N ASN A 342 22.59 -13.12 15.09
CA ASN A 342 22.35 -11.92 14.29
C ASN A 342 23.28 -10.77 14.69
N ASP A 343 23.50 -9.85 13.74
CA ASP A 343 24.21 -8.59 13.98
C ASP A 343 23.26 -7.43 14.33
N GLY A 344 23.81 -6.24 14.61
CA GLY A 344 23.05 -5.00 14.68
C GLY A 344 22.31 -4.76 16.00
N VAL A 345 22.79 -5.31 17.12
CA VAL A 345 22.10 -5.20 18.42
C VAL A 345 22.59 -3.99 19.21
N ALA A 346 21.74 -2.95 19.27
CA ALA A 346 22.05 -1.66 19.90
C ALA A 346 21.63 -1.52 21.38
N ARG A 347 20.81 -2.43 21.94
CA ARG A 347 20.24 -2.33 23.31
C ARG A 347 20.58 -3.52 24.20
N ASP A 348 20.49 -3.31 25.52
CA ASP A 348 20.73 -4.35 26.54
C ASP A 348 19.68 -5.47 26.52
N ILE A 349 20.19 -6.69 26.80
CA ILE A 349 19.52 -8.00 26.70
C ILE A 349 18.41 -8.17 27.76
N GLU A 350 18.44 -7.38 28.83
CA GLU A 350 17.61 -7.57 30.04
C GLU A 350 16.09 -7.46 29.81
N ARG A 351 15.63 -7.10 28.60
CA ARG A 351 14.21 -6.90 28.27
C ARG A 351 13.63 -7.85 27.21
N LEU A 352 14.28 -8.96 26.87
CA LEU A 352 13.71 -9.97 25.95
C LEU A 352 12.78 -10.94 26.71
N SER A 353 11.60 -10.46 27.11
CA SER A 353 10.60 -11.25 27.87
C SER A 353 10.17 -12.55 27.16
N GLY A 354 10.29 -12.61 25.83
CA GLY A 354 9.93 -13.79 25.04
C GLY A 354 10.89 -14.98 25.21
N LEU A 355 12.18 -14.75 25.47
CA LEU A 355 13.15 -15.83 25.69
C LEU A 355 12.92 -16.55 27.03
N ALA A 356 12.32 -15.88 28.02
CA ALA A 356 11.93 -16.50 29.28
C ALA A 356 10.81 -17.54 29.08
N GLY A 357 9.91 -17.32 28.12
CA GLY A 357 8.88 -18.29 27.74
C GLY A 357 9.48 -19.54 27.11
N ILE A 358 10.46 -19.36 26.22
CA ILE A 358 11.17 -20.50 25.59
C ILE A 358 11.96 -21.30 26.61
N ARG A 359 12.64 -20.62 27.57
CA ARG A 359 13.37 -21.31 28.64
C ARG A 359 12.46 -22.23 29.46
N ARG A 360 11.29 -21.75 29.87
CA ARG A 360 10.29 -22.58 30.59
C ARG A 360 9.79 -23.77 29.77
N ARG A 361 9.72 -23.65 28.45
CA ARG A 361 9.31 -24.74 27.54
C ARG A 361 10.42 -25.75 27.28
N ALA A 362 11.69 -25.33 27.36
CA ALA A 362 12.84 -26.20 27.22
C ALA A 362 13.08 -27.09 28.46
N GLU A 363 12.73 -26.58 29.65
CA GLU A 363 12.95 -27.25 30.96
C GLU A 363 12.35 -28.67 31.06
N PRO A 364 11.08 -28.95 30.67
CA PRO A 364 10.51 -30.30 30.73
C PRO A 364 11.25 -31.33 29.88
N SER A 365 11.89 -30.89 28.79
CA SER A 365 12.65 -31.73 27.85
C SER A 365 14.13 -31.85 28.24
N GLY A 366 14.55 -31.28 29.38
CA GLY A 366 15.95 -31.21 29.81
C GLY A 366 16.84 -30.34 28.93
N ALA A 367 16.24 -29.55 28.02
CA ALA A 367 16.96 -28.66 27.13
C ALA A 367 17.31 -27.33 27.82
N SER A 368 18.45 -26.74 27.48
CA SER A 368 18.92 -25.47 28.06
C SER A 368 19.01 -24.38 27.01
N LEU A 369 18.63 -23.15 27.40
CA LEU A 369 18.66 -21.97 26.54
C LEU A 369 19.64 -20.92 27.09
N VAL A 370 20.68 -20.65 26.31
CA VAL A 370 21.72 -19.66 26.63
C VAL A 370 21.65 -18.53 25.61
N ALA A 371 21.62 -17.28 26.07
CA ALA A 371 21.65 -16.10 25.22
C ALA A 371 22.89 -15.28 25.59
N GLU A 372 23.72 -14.99 24.60
CA GLU A 372 24.98 -14.30 24.76
C GLU A 372 25.05 -13.12 23.78
N ARG A 373 25.75 -12.06 24.19
CA ARG A 373 26.06 -10.92 23.34
C ARG A 373 27.56 -10.67 23.39
N ASP A 374 28.16 -10.55 22.23
CA ASP A 374 29.53 -10.11 22.06
C ASP A 374 29.57 -8.90 21.12
N GLY A 375 29.68 -7.71 21.70
CA GLY A 375 29.64 -6.44 20.98
C GLY A 375 28.34 -6.25 20.18
N ASN A 376 28.46 -6.34 18.84
CA ASN A 376 27.34 -6.19 17.90
C ASN A 376 26.68 -7.51 17.51
N LEU A 377 27.19 -8.65 18.01
CA LEU A 377 26.68 -9.98 17.73
C LEU A 377 25.81 -10.44 18.90
N PHE A 378 24.62 -10.98 18.58
CA PHE A 378 23.75 -11.64 19.54
C PHE A 378 23.52 -13.08 19.12
N THR A 379 23.70 -14.00 20.04
CA THR A 379 23.60 -15.45 19.80
C THR A 379 22.69 -16.07 20.83
N VAL A 380 21.69 -16.84 20.38
CA VAL A 380 20.84 -17.65 21.23
C VAL A 380 21.03 -19.11 20.86
N THR A 381 21.42 -19.91 21.85
CA THR A 381 21.72 -21.34 21.70
C THR A 381 20.76 -22.15 22.55
N LEU A 382 20.02 -23.06 21.91
CA LEU A 382 19.20 -24.08 22.55
C LEU A 382 19.94 -25.42 22.42
N ARG A 383 20.27 -26.06 23.56
CA ARG A 383 20.94 -27.36 23.61
C ARG A 383 19.99 -28.42 24.15
N GLY A 384 19.90 -29.57 23.49
CA GLY A 384 19.15 -30.73 23.96
C GLY A 384 19.75 -31.35 25.23
N ALA A 385 18.98 -32.22 25.89
CA ALA A 385 19.49 -33.05 26.97
C ALA A 385 20.56 -34.02 26.42
N ALA A 386 21.68 -34.15 27.14
CA ALA A 386 22.77 -35.07 26.81
C ALA A 386 22.38 -36.54 27.05
#